data_AF-A0A3Q4NAB0-F1
#
_entry.id   AF-A0A3Q4NAB0-F1
#
_cell.length_a   1.000
_cell.length_b   1.000
_cell.length_c   1.000
_cell.angle_alpha   90.00
_cell.angle_beta   90.00
_cell.angle_gamma   90.00
#
_symmetry.space_group_name_H-M   'P 1'
#
loop_
_entity.id
_entity.type
_entity.pdbx_description
1 polymer ?
#
loop_
_entity_poly.entity_id
_entity_poly.type
_entity_poly.pdbx_seq_one_letter_code
_entity_poly.pdbx_strand_id
1 'polypeptide(L)'
;MERTTLLLLLLGLAVSCRAQFAPPTVNISLDEDPAVRWMPLAKVFDIDYVNKAAVEVIDPNKFTVSGDQRGTEHWYNWWKNIVSAFLYKRSPVSWLVRETLEEAEDFQDAVMRLSKVPIITGVYYIVGGVRAGEGVVITRDREGPADIWPLETAKGGWFRVETNFDHWLPPPAKDHRREAANKALNATGQAHINMNTLYQVSQLTSTLVHEVTLLVIGDDVRAYNSVSSSRITVYTTVMSAAAPEKYITILRLQVIQFTP
;
A
#
# COMPACT_ATOMS: atom_id res chain seq x y z
N MET A 1 -1.59 -46.38 -18.55
CA MET A 1 -1.13 -45.42 -17.53
C MET A 1 -2.38 -44.95 -16.78
N GLU A 2 -2.59 -45.47 -15.57
CA GLU A 2 -3.87 -45.35 -14.86
C GLU A 2 -4.07 -43.95 -14.25
N ARG A 3 -5.32 -43.49 -14.16
CA ARG A 3 -5.69 -42.15 -13.63
C ARG A 3 -5.10 -41.88 -12.24
N THR A 4 -4.88 -42.93 -11.46
CA THR A 4 -4.25 -42.92 -10.13
C THR A 4 -2.78 -42.50 -10.19
N THR A 5 -2.05 -42.92 -11.22
CA THR A 5 -0.63 -42.56 -11.42
C THR A 5 -0.48 -41.09 -11.81
N LEU A 6 -1.43 -40.54 -12.58
CA LEU A 6 -1.45 -39.12 -12.96
C LEU A 6 -1.78 -38.22 -11.76
N LEU A 7 -2.69 -38.64 -10.88
CA LEU A 7 -3.07 -37.90 -9.67
C LEU A 7 -1.91 -37.83 -8.65
N LEU A 8 -1.17 -38.93 -8.50
CA LEU A 8 0.02 -38.98 -7.64
C LEU A 8 1.17 -38.14 -8.20
N LEU A 9 1.33 -38.06 -9.53
CA LEU A 9 2.31 -37.18 -10.16
C LEU A 9 1.95 -35.69 -9.97
N LEU A 10 0.65 -35.34 -10.08
CA LEU A 10 0.15 -33.99 -9.86
C LEU A 10 0.22 -33.56 -8.39
N LEU A 11 -0.02 -34.47 -7.44
CA LEU A 11 0.20 -34.24 -6.00
C LEU A 11 1.70 -34.13 -5.68
N GLY A 12 2.56 -34.90 -6.36
CA GLY A 12 4.02 -34.79 -6.24
C GLY A 12 4.57 -33.47 -6.76
N LEU A 13 3.99 -32.92 -7.84
CA LEU A 13 4.36 -31.61 -8.39
C LEU A 13 3.78 -30.44 -7.58
N ALA A 14 2.60 -30.59 -6.97
CA ALA A 14 2.01 -29.57 -6.10
C ALA A 14 2.75 -29.39 -4.75
N VAL A 15 3.50 -30.40 -4.30
CA VAL A 15 4.36 -30.31 -3.10
C VAL A 15 5.73 -29.70 -3.41
N SER A 16 6.11 -29.57 -4.68
CA SER A 16 7.44 -29.10 -5.10
C SER A 16 7.61 -27.57 -5.20
N CYS A 17 6.59 -26.78 -4.83
CA CYS A 17 6.68 -25.31 -4.74
C CYS A 17 6.56 -24.76 -3.32
N ARG A 18 6.86 -25.54 -2.28
CA ARG A 18 7.31 -24.90 -1.02
C ARG A 18 8.77 -24.54 -1.21
N ALA A 19 9.03 -23.25 -1.35
CA ALA A 19 10.38 -22.70 -1.29
C ALA A 19 11.18 -23.42 -0.20
N GLN A 20 12.29 -24.06 -0.58
CA GLN A 20 13.27 -24.64 0.33
C GLN A 20 13.97 -23.50 1.07
N PHE A 21 13.27 -22.85 1.99
CA PHE A 21 13.86 -21.88 2.89
C PHE A 21 13.53 -22.34 4.30
N ALA A 22 14.45 -23.08 4.92
CA ALA A 22 14.42 -23.19 6.37
C ALA A 22 14.69 -21.77 6.90
N PRO A 23 13.73 -21.14 7.60
CA PRO A 23 13.96 -19.79 8.11
C PRO A 23 15.18 -19.79 9.03
N PRO A 24 16.04 -18.75 8.97
CA PRO A 24 17.19 -18.65 9.86
C PRO A 24 16.73 -18.80 11.31
N THR A 25 17.35 -19.72 12.06
CA THR A 25 17.04 -19.90 13.47
C THR A 25 18.03 -19.07 14.28
N VAL A 26 17.51 -18.17 15.12
CA VAL A 26 18.33 -17.36 16.03
C VAL A 26 18.04 -17.74 17.47
N ASN A 27 19.06 -17.76 18.31
CA ASN A 27 18.90 -17.94 19.75
C ASN A 27 18.66 -16.58 20.41
N ILE A 28 17.60 -16.47 21.20
CA ILE A 28 17.24 -15.24 21.93
C ILE A 28 17.24 -15.57 23.42
N SER A 29 18.24 -15.08 24.15
CA SER A 29 18.46 -15.46 25.55
C SER A 29 17.70 -14.56 26.54
N LEU A 30 16.80 -15.20 27.29
CA LEU A 30 16.28 -14.88 28.65
C LEU A 30 17.21 -14.12 29.61
N ASP A 31 18.50 -14.37 29.51
CA ASP A 31 19.47 -14.03 30.55
C ASP A 31 20.36 -12.85 30.15
N GLU A 32 20.32 -12.43 28.89
CA GLU A 32 21.04 -11.26 28.40
C GLU A 32 20.27 -9.95 28.67
N ASP A 33 21.01 -8.84 28.70
CA ASP A 33 20.44 -7.50 28.82
C ASP A 33 19.39 -7.25 27.72
N PRO A 34 18.24 -6.61 28.05
CA PRO A 34 17.19 -6.33 27.06
C PRO A 34 17.69 -5.62 25.79
N ALA A 35 18.73 -4.79 25.90
CA ALA A 35 19.30 -4.06 24.76
C ALA A 35 20.10 -4.95 23.79
N VAL A 36 20.66 -6.09 24.25
CA VAL A 36 21.51 -6.96 23.42
C VAL A 36 20.82 -8.25 22.99
N ARG A 37 19.76 -8.68 23.71
CA ARG A 37 18.99 -9.90 23.42
C ARG A 37 18.55 -10.04 21.97
N TRP A 38 18.25 -8.92 21.30
CA TRP A 38 17.73 -8.88 19.94
C TRP A 38 18.80 -8.72 18.87
N MET A 39 20.08 -8.56 19.25
CA MET A 39 21.18 -8.39 18.29
C MET A 39 21.33 -9.55 17.29
N PRO A 40 21.17 -10.84 17.69
CA PRO A 40 21.21 -11.95 16.73
C PRO A 40 20.12 -11.84 15.66
N LEU A 41 18.91 -11.37 16.05
CA LEU A 41 17.81 -11.16 15.13
C LEU A 41 18.09 -9.97 14.20
N ALA A 42 18.56 -8.84 14.74
CA ALA A 42 18.89 -7.64 13.98
C ALA A 42 20.01 -7.87 12.94
N LYS A 43 20.92 -8.82 13.20
CA LYS A 43 21.96 -9.22 12.27
C LYS A 43 21.43 -10.07 11.11
N VAL A 44 20.41 -10.89 11.35
CA VAL A 44 19.79 -11.72 10.30
C VAL A 44 18.84 -10.90 9.43
N PHE A 45 18.07 -10.01 10.06
CA PHE A 45 17.16 -9.08 9.38
C PHE A 45 17.78 -7.69 9.30
N ASP A 46 19.02 -7.61 8.83
CA ASP A 46 19.64 -6.33 8.57
C ASP A 46 18.98 -5.64 7.36
N ILE A 47 19.32 -4.36 7.17
CA ILE A 47 18.69 -3.55 6.12
C ILE A 47 18.94 -4.13 4.72
N ASP A 48 20.09 -4.76 4.51
CA ASP A 48 20.47 -5.36 3.23
C ASP A 48 19.65 -6.61 2.94
N TYR A 49 19.45 -7.47 3.94
CA TYR A 49 18.57 -8.63 3.85
C TYR A 49 17.13 -8.21 3.55
N VAL A 50 16.60 -7.22 4.28
CA VAL A 50 15.24 -6.71 4.07
C VAL A 50 15.10 -6.13 2.67
N ASN A 51 16.07 -5.35 2.19
CA ASN A 51 16.08 -4.82 0.83
C ASN A 51 16.09 -5.93 -0.22
N LYS A 52 16.95 -6.95 -0.05
CA LYS A 52 17.05 -8.07 -0.97
C LYS A 52 15.76 -8.91 -0.99
N ALA A 53 15.21 -9.22 0.17
CA ALA A 53 13.95 -9.94 0.30
C ALA A 53 12.79 -9.16 -0.32
N ALA A 54 12.75 -7.83 -0.16
CA ALA A 54 11.76 -6.99 -0.80
C ALA A 54 11.85 -7.06 -2.34
N VAL A 55 13.06 -7.05 -2.91
CA VAL A 55 13.28 -7.20 -4.36
C VAL A 55 12.90 -8.60 -4.87
N GLU A 56 13.12 -9.65 -4.08
CA GLU A 56 12.77 -11.02 -4.48
C GLU A 56 11.26 -11.32 -4.35
N VAL A 57 10.58 -10.71 -3.37
CA VAL A 57 9.15 -10.96 -3.10
C VAL A 57 8.24 -10.03 -3.91
N ILE A 58 8.65 -8.78 -4.15
CA ILE A 58 7.88 -7.81 -4.91
C ILE A 58 8.41 -7.86 -6.34
N ASP A 59 7.65 -8.48 -7.25
CA ASP A 59 7.97 -8.44 -8.68
C ASP A 59 7.93 -6.97 -9.15
N PRO A 60 9.10 -6.35 -9.38
CA PRO A 60 9.16 -4.94 -9.66
C PRO A 60 8.69 -4.69 -11.10
N ASN A 61 8.10 -3.53 -11.38
CA ASN A 61 7.56 -3.14 -12.69
C ASN A 61 6.17 -3.67 -13.09
N LYS A 62 5.30 -3.96 -12.12
CA LYS A 62 3.89 -4.29 -12.38
C LYS A 62 2.93 -3.15 -12.02
N PHE A 63 2.82 -2.88 -10.73
CA PHE A 63 1.94 -1.85 -10.18
C PHE A 63 2.39 -1.45 -8.77
N THR A 64 1.87 -0.32 -8.30
CA THR A 64 1.93 0.12 -6.90
C THR A 64 0.53 0.10 -6.32
N VAL A 65 0.42 -0.14 -5.01
CA VAL A 65 -0.85 -0.12 -4.29
C VAL A 65 -0.67 0.46 -2.90
N SER A 66 -1.65 1.23 -2.46
CA SER A 66 -1.84 1.62 -1.07
C SER A 66 -3.32 1.49 -0.68
N GLY A 67 -3.61 1.66 0.60
CA GLY A 67 -4.96 1.54 1.13
C GLY A 67 -5.28 2.63 2.14
N ASP A 68 -6.34 3.38 1.88
CA ASP A 68 -6.84 4.38 2.80
C ASP A 68 -8.11 3.86 3.49
N GLN A 69 -8.27 4.14 4.78
CA GLN A 69 -9.43 3.67 5.53
C GLN A 69 -10.72 4.32 5.01
N ARG A 70 -11.75 3.49 4.79
CA ARG A 70 -13.10 3.94 4.41
C ARG A 70 -14.13 3.57 5.47
N GLY A 71 -14.93 4.56 5.87
CA GLY A 71 -16.10 4.37 6.72
C GLY A 71 -15.88 4.69 8.20
N THR A 72 -17.00 4.90 8.88
CA THR A 72 -17.09 5.24 10.31
C THR A 72 -17.38 4.00 11.16
N GLU A 73 -16.94 2.80 10.74
CA GLU A 73 -17.20 1.57 11.49
C GLU A 73 -16.75 1.77 12.94
N HIS A 74 -17.73 2.04 13.80
CA HIS A 74 -17.43 2.35 15.17
C HIS A 74 -16.67 1.18 15.78
N TRP A 75 -15.66 1.48 16.58
CA TRP A 75 -14.75 0.51 17.18
C TRP A 75 -15.47 -0.70 17.82
N TYR A 76 -16.70 -0.54 18.32
CA TYR A 76 -17.53 -1.60 18.91
C TYR A 76 -18.11 -2.62 17.88
N ASN A 77 -18.02 -2.37 16.57
CA ASN A 77 -18.45 -3.29 15.51
C ASN A 77 -17.34 -4.27 15.06
N TRP A 78 -16.15 -4.23 15.66
CA TRP A 78 -15.01 -5.11 15.32
C TRP A 78 -15.36 -6.60 15.30
N TRP A 79 -16.28 -7.05 16.17
CA TRP A 79 -16.74 -8.44 16.21
C TRP A 79 -17.41 -8.86 14.90
N LYS A 80 -18.10 -7.97 14.18
CA LYS A 80 -18.67 -8.25 12.85
C LYS A 80 -17.56 -8.52 11.83
N ASN A 81 -16.41 -7.88 11.99
CA ASN A 81 -15.25 -8.05 11.11
C ASN A 81 -14.59 -9.41 11.37
N ILE A 82 -14.42 -9.80 12.63
CA ILE A 82 -13.93 -11.15 13.01
C ILE A 82 -14.90 -12.25 12.58
N VAL A 83 -16.20 -12.10 12.86
CA VAL A 83 -17.24 -13.04 12.41
C VAL A 83 -17.22 -13.15 10.89
N SER A 84 -17.04 -12.05 10.16
CA SER A 84 -16.94 -12.10 8.70
C SER A 84 -15.66 -12.72 8.16
N ALA A 85 -14.53 -12.51 8.83
CA ALA A 85 -13.26 -13.12 8.47
C ALA A 85 -13.33 -14.65 8.64
N PHE A 86 -13.87 -15.12 9.77
CA PHE A 86 -13.89 -16.54 10.13
C PHE A 86 -15.05 -17.33 9.50
N LEU A 87 -16.27 -16.79 9.44
CA LEU A 87 -17.43 -17.51 8.89
C LEU A 87 -17.61 -17.29 7.39
N TYR A 88 -17.31 -16.10 6.87
CA TYR A 88 -17.50 -15.76 5.45
C TYR A 88 -16.20 -15.78 4.63
N LYS A 89 -15.08 -16.19 5.23
CA LYS A 89 -13.75 -16.27 4.59
C LYS A 89 -13.36 -14.97 3.86
N ARG A 90 -13.75 -13.82 4.41
CA ARG A 90 -13.42 -12.51 3.83
C ARG A 90 -11.98 -12.12 4.19
N SER A 91 -11.25 -11.53 3.25
CA SER A 91 -9.85 -11.17 3.45
C SER A 91 -9.71 -9.87 4.28
N PRO A 92 -8.77 -9.80 5.24
CA PRO A 92 -8.35 -8.52 5.81
C PRO A 92 -7.84 -7.58 4.70
N VAL A 93 -8.12 -6.28 4.82
CA VAL A 93 -7.86 -5.31 3.73
C VAL A 93 -6.38 -5.23 3.34
N SER A 94 -5.47 -5.31 4.31
CA SER A 94 -4.02 -5.33 4.08
C SER A 94 -3.50 -6.68 3.60
N TRP A 95 -4.17 -7.77 3.97
CA TRP A 95 -3.80 -9.11 3.52
C TRP A 95 -4.11 -9.28 2.03
N LEU A 96 -5.28 -8.80 1.59
CA LEU A 96 -5.61 -8.77 0.16
C LEU A 96 -4.60 -7.95 -0.65
N VAL A 97 -4.09 -6.84 -0.11
CA VAL A 97 -3.03 -6.05 -0.75
C VAL A 97 -1.76 -6.89 -0.91
N ARG A 98 -1.34 -7.61 0.15
CA ARG A 98 -0.19 -8.51 0.09
C ARG A 98 -0.37 -9.60 -0.95
N GLU A 99 -1.49 -10.34 -0.92
CA GLU A 99 -1.79 -11.40 -1.90
C GLU A 99 -1.82 -10.84 -3.33
N THR A 100 -2.32 -9.62 -3.51
CA THR A 100 -2.32 -8.96 -4.82
C THR A 100 -0.89 -8.66 -5.26
N LEU A 101 -0.05 -8.09 -4.41
CA LEU A 101 1.37 -7.83 -4.71
C LEU A 101 2.16 -9.11 -5.02
N GLU A 102 1.81 -10.23 -4.38
CA GLU A 102 2.47 -11.52 -4.54
C GLU A 102 2.02 -12.26 -5.81
N GLU A 103 0.73 -12.19 -6.15
CA GLU A 103 0.14 -13.07 -7.17
C GLU A 103 -0.34 -12.36 -8.44
N ALA A 104 -0.57 -11.04 -8.42
CA ALA A 104 -1.12 -10.35 -9.58
C ALA A 104 -0.09 -10.25 -10.70
N GLU A 105 -0.52 -10.53 -11.93
CA GLU A 105 0.35 -10.53 -13.10
C GLU A 105 0.67 -9.10 -13.58
N ASP A 106 -0.30 -8.20 -13.51
CA ASP A 106 -0.16 -6.81 -13.95
C ASP A 106 -1.16 -5.88 -13.24
N PHE A 107 -1.15 -4.60 -13.63
CA PHE A 107 -2.07 -3.58 -13.12
C PHE A 107 -3.55 -3.97 -13.27
N GLN A 108 -3.97 -4.59 -14.37
CA GLN A 108 -5.38 -4.93 -14.59
C GLN A 108 -5.83 -6.11 -13.73
N ASP A 109 -4.99 -7.14 -13.61
CA ASP A 109 -5.25 -8.25 -12.68
C ASP A 109 -5.28 -7.75 -11.22
N ALA A 110 -4.37 -6.83 -10.85
CA ALA A 110 -4.36 -6.22 -9.52
C ALA A 110 -5.64 -5.45 -9.23
N VAL A 111 -6.06 -4.57 -10.15
CA VAL A 111 -7.33 -3.83 -10.05
C VAL A 111 -8.50 -4.81 -9.96
N MET A 112 -8.44 -5.93 -10.67
CA MET A 112 -9.51 -6.90 -10.64
C MET A 112 -9.63 -7.64 -9.31
N ARG A 113 -8.51 -8.16 -8.80
CA ARG A 113 -8.43 -8.80 -7.48
C ARG A 113 -8.91 -7.85 -6.39
N LEU A 114 -8.35 -6.63 -6.38
CA LEU A 114 -8.69 -5.58 -5.42
C LEU A 114 -10.12 -5.07 -5.54
N SER A 115 -10.81 -5.30 -6.66
CA SER A 115 -12.23 -4.94 -6.81
C SER A 115 -13.18 -6.05 -6.37
N LYS A 116 -12.84 -7.32 -6.64
CA LYS A 116 -13.79 -8.44 -6.53
C LYS A 116 -13.64 -9.29 -5.28
N VAL A 117 -12.44 -9.40 -4.70
CA VAL A 117 -12.26 -10.26 -3.53
C VAL A 117 -12.99 -9.67 -2.33
N PRO A 118 -13.89 -10.41 -1.65
CA PRO A 118 -14.60 -9.92 -0.48
C PRO A 118 -13.66 -9.55 0.67
N ILE A 119 -13.92 -8.41 1.31
CA ILE A 119 -13.11 -7.86 2.40
C ILE A 119 -13.93 -7.65 3.68
N ILE A 120 -13.24 -7.56 4.82
CA ILE A 120 -13.90 -7.48 6.13
C ILE A 120 -14.47 -6.08 6.47
N THR A 121 -13.92 -5.03 5.87
CA THR A 121 -14.30 -3.62 6.13
C THR A 121 -14.08 -2.78 4.88
N GLY A 122 -14.66 -1.57 4.84
CA GLY A 122 -14.48 -0.65 3.72
C GLY A 122 -13.03 -0.15 3.62
N VAL A 123 -12.56 0.06 2.39
CA VAL A 123 -11.23 0.63 2.10
C VAL A 123 -11.27 1.39 0.77
N TYR A 124 -10.37 2.34 0.59
CA TYR A 124 -10.02 2.86 -0.74
C TYR A 124 -8.71 2.22 -1.15
N TYR A 125 -8.69 1.47 -2.26
CA TYR A 125 -7.43 1.00 -2.85
C TYR A 125 -6.99 1.96 -3.94
N ILE A 126 -5.80 2.53 -3.81
CA ILE A 126 -5.21 3.41 -4.82
C ILE A 126 -4.13 2.61 -5.54
N VAL A 127 -4.34 2.38 -6.84
CA VAL A 127 -3.48 1.50 -7.65
C VAL A 127 -2.88 2.31 -8.79
N GLY A 128 -1.57 2.17 -8.99
CA GLY A 128 -0.82 2.76 -10.11
C GLY A 128 -0.13 1.71 -10.96
N GLY A 129 -0.20 1.81 -12.28
CA GLY A 129 0.52 0.90 -13.18
C GLY A 129 1.82 1.48 -13.70
N VAL A 130 2.38 0.83 -14.72
CA VAL A 130 3.60 1.27 -15.41
C VAL A 130 3.33 2.07 -16.67
N ARG A 131 2.11 1.97 -17.23
CA ARG A 131 1.74 2.64 -18.48
C ARG A 131 0.97 3.93 -18.24
N ALA A 132 1.05 4.85 -19.20
CA ALA A 132 0.26 6.07 -19.19
C ALA A 132 -1.25 5.77 -19.06
N GLY A 133 -1.91 6.45 -18.14
CA GLY A 133 -3.33 6.25 -17.84
C GLY A 133 -3.64 5.09 -16.89
N GLU A 134 -2.65 4.26 -16.52
CA GLU A 134 -2.84 3.23 -15.48
C GLU A 134 -2.80 3.85 -14.10
N GLY A 135 -3.97 4.28 -13.65
CA GLY A 135 -4.18 4.76 -12.30
C GLY A 135 -5.64 4.72 -11.94
N VAL A 136 -5.97 4.26 -10.73
CA VAL A 136 -7.35 4.12 -10.30
C VAL A 136 -7.48 4.22 -8.78
N VAL A 137 -8.56 4.85 -8.33
CA VAL A 137 -9.03 4.73 -6.95
C VAL A 137 -10.23 3.78 -6.95
N ILE A 138 -10.14 2.68 -6.21
CA ILE A 138 -11.20 1.69 -6.06
C ILE A 138 -11.85 1.92 -4.69
N THR A 139 -13.07 2.45 -4.70
CA THR A 139 -13.85 2.64 -3.48
C THR A 139 -14.54 1.34 -3.12
N ARG A 140 -14.12 0.67 -2.05
CA ARG A 140 -14.60 -0.68 -1.69
C ARG A 140 -15.60 -0.68 -0.54
N ASP A 141 -16.63 -1.49 -0.73
CA ASP A 141 -17.41 -2.12 0.33
C ASP A 141 -16.95 -3.57 0.53
N ARG A 142 -17.50 -4.22 1.55
CA ARG A 142 -17.16 -5.60 1.93
C ARG A 142 -17.37 -6.61 0.80
N GLU A 143 -18.33 -6.37 -0.08
CA GLU A 143 -18.75 -7.33 -1.12
C GLU A 143 -18.23 -7.00 -2.51
N GLY A 144 -17.83 -5.75 -2.75
CA GLY A 144 -17.41 -5.30 -4.07
C GLY A 144 -17.09 -3.81 -4.11
N PRO A 145 -16.89 -3.24 -5.31
CA PRO A 145 -16.63 -1.83 -5.47
C PRO A 145 -17.94 -1.03 -5.40
N ALA A 146 -17.96 0.01 -4.56
CA ALA A 146 -18.98 1.05 -4.61
C ALA A 146 -18.76 2.00 -5.79
N ASP A 147 -17.48 2.22 -6.16
CA ASP A 147 -17.08 2.98 -7.34
C ASP A 147 -15.66 2.60 -7.79
N ILE A 148 -15.38 2.81 -9.07
CA ILE A 148 -14.05 2.68 -9.68
C ILE A 148 -13.73 3.98 -10.41
N TRP A 149 -12.74 4.72 -9.92
CA TRP A 149 -12.41 6.06 -10.40
C TRP A 149 -11.04 6.08 -11.10
N PRO A 150 -10.96 5.71 -12.40
CA PRO A 150 -9.71 5.67 -13.15
C PRO A 150 -9.21 7.08 -13.46
N LEU A 151 -7.93 7.21 -13.82
CA LEU A 151 -7.39 8.42 -14.46
C LEU A 151 -8.11 8.67 -15.79
N GLU A 152 -8.33 9.94 -16.10
CA GLU A 152 -8.98 10.38 -17.34
C GLU A 152 -8.11 11.43 -18.02
N THR A 153 -6.89 11.02 -18.38
CA THR A 153 -5.85 11.92 -18.95
C THR A 153 -6.36 12.70 -20.17
N ALA A 154 -7.14 12.06 -21.04
CA ALA A 154 -7.76 12.70 -22.22
C ALA A 154 -8.74 13.83 -21.88
N LYS A 155 -9.30 13.85 -20.67
CA LYS A 155 -10.22 14.90 -20.18
C LYS A 155 -9.54 15.87 -19.21
N GLY A 156 -8.20 15.84 -19.11
CA GLY A 156 -7.43 16.63 -18.15
C GLY A 156 -7.42 16.06 -16.73
N GLY A 157 -7.99 14.88 -16.50
CA GLY A 157 -7.93 14.17 -15.21
C GLY A 157 -6.61 13.41 -15.03
N TRP A 158 -5.49 14.14 -14.91
CA TRP A 158 -4.13 13.59 -14.86
C TRP A 158 -3.67 13.14 -13.46
N PHE A 159 -4.47 13.36 -12.43
CA PHE A 159 -4.25 12.83 -11.07
C PHE A 159 -5.57 12.42 -10.41
N ARG A 160 -5.45 11.62 -9.35
CA ARG A 160 -6.50 11.34 -8.37
C ARG A 160 -5.99 11.64 -6.96
N VAL A 161 -6.89 12.11 -6.12
CA VAL A 161 -6.62 12.36 -4.69
C VAL A 161 -7.70 11.65 -3.89
N GLU A 162 -7.28 10.66 -3.12
CA GLU A 162 -8.10 10.02 -2.11
C GLU A 162 -7.56 10.36 -0.71
N THR A 163 -8.45 10.37 0.26
CA THR A 163 -8.18 10.59 1.67
C THR A 163 -8.97 9.56 2.48
N ASN A 164 -10.11 9.91 3.08
CA ASN A 164 -10.91 8.96 3.87
C ASN A 164 -12.42 9.17 3.71
N PHE A 165 -12.85 9.73 2.59
CA PHE A 165 -14.27 10.02 2.35
C PHE A 165 -14.60 9.87 0.87
N ASP A 166 -15.83 9.52 0.52
CA ASP A 166 -16.12 9.21 -0.89
C ASP A 166 -15.90 10.42 -1.80
N HIS A 167 -15.32 10.20 -2.99
CA HIS A 167 -14.92 11.30 -3.88
C HIS A 167 -16.09 12.07 -4.49
N TRP A 168 -17.26 11.44 -4.60
CA TRP A 168 -18.50 12.05 -5.06
C TRP A 168 -19.28 12.81 -3.99
N LEU A 169 -18.79 12.82 -2.74
CA LEU A 169 -19.39 13.56 -1.63
C LEU A 169 -18.60 14.83 -1.31
N PRO A 170 -19.25 15.87 -0.76
CA PRO A 170 -18.52 17.02 -0.26
C PRO A 170 -17.59 16.61 0.89
N PRO A 171 -16.37 17.18 0.97
CA PRO A 171 -15.46 16.90 2.07
C PRO A 171 -16.07 17.32 3.42
N PRO A 172 -15.72 16.64 4.52
CA PRO A 172 -16.09 17.10 5.86
C PRO A 172 -15.59 18.54 6.11
N ALA A 173 -16.43 19.41 6.67
CA ALA A 173 -16.11 20.84 6.84
C ALA A 173 -14.87 21.16 7.71
N LYS A 174 -14.32 20.16 8.42
CA LYS A 174 -13.13 20.29 9.28
C LYS A 174 -11.90 19.58 8.69
N ASP A 175 -12.04 18.88 7.57
CA ASP A 175 -10.96 18.13 6.91
C ASP A 175 -10.78 18.65 5.48
N HIS A 176 -9.75 19.47 5.30
CA HIS A 176 -9.44 20.14 4.03
C HIS A 176 -8.30 19.46 3.26
N ARG A 177 -7.92 18.21 3.61
CA ARG A 177 -6.76 17.55 2.99
C ARG A 177 -6.88 17.40 1.49
N ARG A 178 -8.02 16.89 1.03
CA ARG A 178 -8.28 16.69 -0.40
C ARG A 178 -8.20 18.01 -1.17
N GLU A 179 -8.75 19.08 -0.60
CA GLU A 179 -8.73 20.42 -1.20
C GLU A 179 -7.30 20.97 -1.29
N ALA A 180 -6.53 20.84 -0.20
CA ALA A 180 -5.12 21.25 -0.17
C ALA A 180 -4.27 20.47 -1.18
N ALA A 181 -4.47 19.14 -1.27
CA ALA A 181 -3.80 18.27 -2.23
C ALA A 181 -4.11 18.67 -3.67
N ASN A 182 -5.40 18.81 -4.00
CA ASN A 182 -5.86 19.22 -5.32
C ASN A 182 -5.29 20.58 -5.71
N LYS A 183 -5.30 21.54 -4.79
CA LYS A 183 -4.73 22.88 -5.02
C LYS A 183 -3.23 22.81 -5.30
N ALA A 184 -2.49 22.02 -4.52
CA ALA A 184 -1.05 21.87 -4.68
C ALA A 184 -0.70 21.17 -6.01
N LEU A 185 -1.39 20.08 -6.35
CA LEU A 185 -1.23 19.38 -7.64
C LEU A 185 -1.54 20.28 -8.83
N ASN A 186 -2.64 21.03 -8.79
CA ASN A 186 -3.00 21.98 -9.83
C ASN A 186 -1.93 23.07 -10.00
N ALA A 187 -1.33 23.53 -8.89
CA ALA A 187 -0.24 24.50 -8.92
C ALA A 187 1.07 23.92 -9.44
N THR A 188 1.39 22.65 -9.14
CA THR A 188 2.53 21.94 -9.71
C THR A 188 2.35 21.77 -11.23
N GLY A 189 1.17 21.32 -11.65
CA GLY A 189 0.86 21.02 -13.04
C GLY A 189 1.53 19.74 -13.56
N GLN A 190 0.92 19.16 -14.59
CA GLN A 190 1.37 17.88 -15.15
C GLN A 190 2.79 17.93 -15.72
N ALA A 191 3.26 19.09 -16.18
CA ALA A 191 4.61 19.24 -16.76
C ALA A 191 5.73 19.22 -15.71
N HIS A 192 5.43 19.49 -14.44
CA HIS A 192 6.45 19.58 -13.39
C HIS A 192 6.31 18.47 -12.34
N ILE A 193 5.35 17.56 -12.52
CA ILE A 193 5.12 16.51 -11.55
C ILE A 193 6.22 15.43 -11.66
N ASN A 194 6.82 15.14 -10.52
CA ASN A 194 7.83 14.12 -10.33
C ASN A 194 7.86 13.70 -8.85
N MET A 195 8.71 12.74 -8.48
CA MET A 195 8.79 12.21 -7.12
C MET A 195 9.04 13.28 -6.04
N ASN A 196 9.83 14.31 -6.35
CA ASN A 196 10.09 15.39 -5.40
C ASN A 196 8.87 16.28 -5.23
N THR A 197 8.25 16.73 -6.32
CA THR A 197 7.04 17.55 -6.21
C THR A 197 5.88 16.78 -5.60
N LEU A 198 5.77 15.48 -5.86
CA LEU A 198 4.79 14.57 -5.24
C LEU A 198 4.97 14.50 -3.72
N TYR A 199 6.23 14.33 -3.29
CA TYR A 199 6.58 14.39 -1.87
C TYR A 199 6.22 15.76 -1.27
N GLN A 200 6.55 16.86 -1.95
CA GLN A 200 6.22 18.20 -1.48
C GLN A 200 4.71 18.41 -1.33
N VAL A 201 3.90 17.92 -2.27
CA VAL A 201 2.42 17.94 -2.15
C VAL A 201 1.98 17.18 -0.89
N SER A 202 2.53 15.99 -0.63
CA SER A 202 2.18 15.20 0.58
C SER A 202 2.56 15.89 1.90
N GLN A 203 3.50 16.85 1.88
CA GLN A 203 3.81 17.67 3.06
C GLN A 203 2.71 18.70 3.35
N LEU A 204 2.06 19.21 2.31
CA LEU A 204 1.07 20.29 2.40
C LEU A 204 -0.33 19.78 2.82
N THR A 205 -0.59 18.49 2.68
CA THR A 205 -1.90 17.85 2.98
C THR A 205 -2.09 17.53 4.46
N SER A 206 -1.59 18.39 5.34
CA SER A 206 -1.66 18.24 6.79
C SER A 206 -3.08 18.49 7.32
N THR A 207 -3.91 17.46 7.48
CA THR A 207 -5.01 17.43 8.49
C THR A 207 -5.72 16.07 8.58
N LEU A 208 -5.43 15.25 9.59
CA LEU A 208 -6.28 14.11 10.02
C LEU A 208 -6.28 12.83 9.14
N VAL A 209 -5.37 11.91 9.48
CA VAL A 209 -5.44 10.44 9.38
C VAL A 209 -5.08 9.84 8.02
N HIS A 210 -4.11 8.92 8.05
CA HIS A 210 -3.68 7.93 7.05
C HIS A 210 -3.42 8.42 5.62
N GLU A 211 -2.16 8.20 5.19
CA GLU A 211 -1.62 8.15 3.82
C GLU A 211 -2.41 8.93 2.76
N VAL A 212 -1.94 10.12 2.35
CA VAL A 212 -2.36 10.67 1.06
C VAL A 212 -1.59 9.91 0.00
N THR A 213 -2.25 8.93 -0.62
CA THR A 213 -1.64 8.20 -1.73
C THR A 213 -1.82 9.02 -2.99
N LEU A 214 -0.72 9.63 -3.41
CA LEU A 214 -0.67 10.46 -4.61
C LEU A 214 -0.10 9.61 -5.75
N LEU A 215 -0.94 9.27 -6.72
CA LEU A 215 -0.48 8.60 -7.93
C LEU A 215 -0.21 9.65 -9.00
N VAL A 216 1.07 9.91 -9.32
CA VAL A 216 1.43 10.56 -10.58
C VAL A 216 2.67 9.92 -11.19
N ILE A 217 2.55 9.51 -12.46
CA ILE A 217 3.64 8.94 -13.28
C ILE A 217 4.41 10.10 -13.90
N GLY A 218 5.70 10.25 -13.57
CA GLY A 218 6.58 11.30 -14.13
C GLY A 218 8.05 11.07 -13.80
N ASP A 219 8.90 11.17 -14.84
CA ASP A 219 10.33 10.88 -14.82
C ASP A 219 11.19 12.16 -14.61
N ASP A 220 11.57 12.49 -13.37
CA ASP A 220 12.84 13.19 -13.05
C ASP A 220 13.06 13.26 -11.52
N VAL A 221 14.30 13.29 -11.00
CA VAL A 221 14.57 13.32 -9.54
C VAL A 221 15.70 14.27 -9.18
N ARG A 222 15.44 15.28 -8.34
CA ARG A 222 16.45 15.99 -7.51
C ARG A 222 15.89 16.41 -6.14
N ALA A 223 16.81 16.59 -5.19
CA ALA A 223 16.73 16.64 -3.71
C ALA A 223 15.58 17.42 -3.00
N TYR A 224 15.30 16.98 -1.76
CA TYR A 224 14.18 17.37 -0.89
C TYR A 224 14.53 18.48 0.13
N ASN A 225 13.63 19.45 0.31
CA ASN A 225 13.62 20.42 1.44
C ASN A 225 12.31 20.28 2.25
N SER A 226 12.38 20.47 3.57
CA SER A 226 11.30 20.15 4.52
C SER A 226 10.22 21.24 4.61
N VAL A 227 8.95 20.81 4.61
CA VAL A 227 7.78 21.62 4.97
C VAL A 227 6.95 20.82 6.00
N SER A 228 6.41 21.51 7.00
CA SER A 228 5.70 20.94 8.16
C SER A 228 4.44 20.17 7.77
N SER A 229 4.32 18.89 8.16
CA SER A 229 3.09 18.08 8.05
C SER A 229 2.50 17.71 9.42
N SER A 230 1.32 17.07 9.44
CA SER A 230 0.48 16.87 10.63
C SER A 230 1.14 16.04 11.75
N ARG A 231 0.68 16.23 13.01
CA ARG A 231 1.17 15.52 14.22
C ARG A 231 0.91 14.00 14.26
N ILE A 232 0.30 13.42 13.23
CA ILE A 232 -0.12 11.99 13.19
C ILE A 232 0.43 11.25 11.97
N THR A 233 1.05 11.94 11.03
CA THR A 233 1.71 11.30 9.89
C THR A 233 2.89 10.48 10.45
N VAL A 234 2.89 9.15 10.28
CA VAL A 234 3.98 8.28 10.77
C VAL A 234 5.11 8.15 9.75
N TYR A 235 4.75 8.01 8.48
CA TYR A 235 5.68 7.95 7.37
C TYR A 235 5.07 8.59 6.12
N THR A 236 5.90 8.85 5.12
CA THR A 236 5.50 9.29 3.79
C THR A 236 6.19 8.38 2.78
N THR A 237 5.42 7.73 1.92
CA THR A 237 5.94 6.89 0.84
C THR A 237 5.69 7.54 -0.50
N VAL A 238 6.70 7.50 -1.38
CA VAL A 238 6.60 7.90 -2.77
C VAL A 238 7.16 6.76 -3.62
N MET A 239 6.42 6.34 -4.65
CA MET A 239 6.72 5.15 -5.42
C MET A 239 6.19 5.25 -6.86
N SER A 240 6.89 4.61 -7.80
CA SER A 240 6.48 4.47 -9.20
C SER A 240 6.75 3.02 -9.59
N ALA A 241 5.74 2.35 -10.12
CA ALA A 241 5.90 0.97 -10.58
C ALA A 241 6.97 0.87 -11.68
N ALA A 242 7.08 1.89 -12.54
CA ALA A 242 8.04 1.92 -13.65
C ALA A 242 9.48 2.28 -13.23
N ALA A 243 9.68 2.70 -11.99
CA ALA A 243 10.98 3.06 -11.43
C ALA A 243 11.09 2.54 -9.98
N PRO A 244 11.07 1.21 -9.79
CA PRO A 244 11.01 0.55 -8.48
C PRO A 244 12.20 0.93 -7.57
N GLU A 245 13.37 1.19 -8.15
CA GLU A 245 14.58 1.65 -7.45
C GLU A 245 14.42 3.03 -6.80
N LYS A 246 13.37 3.78 -7.17
CA LYS A 246 13.03 5.09 -6.58
C LYS A 246 11.99 5.00 -5.47
N TYR A 247 11.60 3.79 -5.06
CA TYR A 247 10.73 3.60 -3.91
C TYR A 247 11.39 4.22 -2.67
N ILE A 248 10.71 5.16 -2.03
CA ILE A 248 11.22 5.83 -0.84
C ILE A 248 10.14 5.97 0.21
N THR A 249 10.46 5.56 1.44
CA THR A 249 9.65 5.81 2.63
C THR A 249 10.45 6.64 3.61
N ILE A 250 9.88 7.76 4.05
CA ILE A 250 10.50 8.69 4.98
C ILE A 250 9.69 8.68 6.28
N LEU A 251 10.33 8.28 7.38
CA LEU A 251 9.74 8.33 8.72
C LEU A 251 9.55 9.77 9.20
N ARG A 252 8.45 10.01 9.91
CA ARG A 252 8.07 11.33 10.44
C ARG A 252 8.23 11.32 11.96
N LEU A 253 9.42 11.73 12.39
CA LEU A 253 9.88 11.63 13.79
C LEU A 253 9.01 12.37 14.82
N GLN A 254 8.12 13.27 14.40
CA GLN A 254 7.24 14.00 15.32
C GLN A 254 6.22 13.10 16.05
N VAL A 255 5.98 11.87 15.56
CA VAL A 255 5.09 10.87 16.21
C VAL A 255 5.87 9.91 17.11
N ILE A 256 7.20 9.79 16.93
CA ILE A 256 8.07 8.86 17.64
C ILE A 256 8.81 9.61 18.75
N GLN A 257 8.07 10.16 19.71
CA GLN A 257 8.65 10.54 20.99
C GLN A 257 8.44 9.40 21.97
N PHE A 258 9.40 8.48 22.02
CA PHE A 258 9.57 7.63 23.20
C PHE A 258 10.16 8.52 24.29
N THR A 259 9.33 9.04 25.19
CA THR A 259 9.83 9.51 26.48
C THR A 259 10.37 8.29 27.23
N PRO A 260 11.62 8.33 27.73
CA PRO A 260 12.22 7.23 28.47
C PRO A 260 11.45 6.89 29.75
#